data_AF-A0A7S4I7C2-F1
#
_entry.id   AF-A0A7S4I7C2-F1
#
_cell.length_a   1.000
_cell.length_b   1.000
_cell.length_c   1.000
_cell.angle_alpha   90.00
_cell.angle_beta   90.00
_cell.angle_gamma   90.00
#
_symmetry.space_group_name_H-M   'P 1'
#
loop_
_entity.id
_entity.type
_entity.pdbx_description
1 polymer ?
#
loop_
_entity_poly.entity_id
_entity_poly.type
_entity_poly.pdbx_seq_one_letter_code
_entity_poly.pdbx_strand_id
1 'polypeptide(L)'
;KIPFDFKFDQIIHVDVPLLLVVPADDHRIENRNKDQKLISDLQRTLEAALQDRLPLIVCKSSSVQTWTLASAPSVPTTISIGFIVDNKNAFNPLERGPSAEDKEASDHFQKLWKEKCEL
;
A
#
# COMPACT_ATOMS: atom_id res chain seq x y z
N LYS A 1 -8.83 18.42 14.60
CA LYS A 1 -7.99 17.57 13.71
C LYS A 1 -8.95 16.77 12.84
N ILE A 2 -8.95 16.92 11.51
CA ILE A 2 -9.87 16.18 10.64
C ILE A 2 -9.51 14.68 10.70
N PRO A 3 -10.47 13.77 10.96
CA PRO A 3 -10.18 12.34 11.02
C PRO A 3 -9.64 11.87 9.67
N PHE A 4 -8.83 10.81 9.69
CA PHE A 4 -8.25 10.23 8.46
C PHE A 4 -9.36 9.92 7.45
N ASP A 5 -10.52 9.48 7.96
CA ASP A 5 -11.56 8.94 7.12
C ASP A 5 -12.32 9.96 6.27
N PHE A 6 -12.25 11.24 6.65
CA PHE A 6 -12.93 12.33 5.95
C PHE A 6 -12.05 13.00 4.88
N LYS A 7 -10.83 12.51 4.66
CA LYS A 7 -9.87 13.12 3.73
C LYS A 7 -9.82 12.44 2.37
N PHE A 8 -10.46 11.29 2.23
CA PHE A 8 -10.37 10.43 1.05
C PHE A 8 -11.78 10.11 0.55
N ASP A 9 -11.91 9.88 -0.75
CA ASP A 9 -13.18 9.48 -1.35
C ASP A 9 -13.56 8.06 -0.91
N GLN A 10 -12.55 7.21 -0.73
CA GLN A 10 -12.72 5.82 -0.32
C GLN A 10 -11.56 5.35 0.55
N ILE A 11 -11.89 4.38 1.41
CA ILE A 11 -10.96 3.78 2.36
C ILE A 11 -11.20 2.28 2.40
N ILE A 12 -10.11 1.54 2.32
CA ILE A 12 -10.10 0.09 2.43
C ILE A 12 -9.21 -0.29 3.61
N HIS A 13 -9.65 -1.26 4.38
CA HIS A 13 -8.84 -1.87 5.43
C HIS A 13 -8.38 -3.25 4.96
N VAL A 14 -7.09 -3.50 5.09
CA VAL A 14 -6.46 -4.77 4.70
C VAL A 14 -5.78 -5.36 5.92
N ASP A 15 -6.13 -6.60 6.22
CA ASP A 15 -5.47 -7.37 7.27
C ASP A 15 -4.12 -7.89 6.76
N VAL A 16 -3.08 -7.66 7.55
CA VAL A 16 -1.72 -8.10 7.30
C VAL A 16 -1.60 -9.56 7.71
N PRO A 17 -1.22 -10.46 6.80
CA PRO A 17 -0.95 -11.85 7.15
C PRO A 17 0.10 -11.95 8.25
N LEU A 18 -0.12 -12.82 9.24
CA LEU A 18 0.78 -13.00 10.39
C LEU A 18 2.23 -13.29 10.00
N LEU A 19 2.47 -13.87 8.81
CA LEU A 19 3.80 -14.14 8.26
C LEU A 19 4.60 -12.87 7.94
N LEU A 20 3.92 -11.75 7.71
CA LEU A 20 4.54 -10.45 7.43
C LEU A 20 4.63 -9.58 8.68
N VAL A 21 3.98 -9.98 9.77
CA VAL A 21 3.94 -9.25 11.03
C VAL A 21 5.21 -9.56 11.83
N VAL A 22 5.91 -8.51 12.28
CA VAL A 22 7.03 -8.66 13.20
C VAL A 22 6.50 -8.70 14.64
N PRO A 23 6.81 -9.76 15.43
CA PRO A 23 6.45 -9.80 16.84
C PRO A 23 7.02 -8.61 17.62
N ALA A 24 6.27 -8.08 18.58
CA ALA A 24 6.67 -6.90 19.35
C ALA A 24 7.95 -7.12 20.19
N ASP A 25 8.27 -8.38 20.50
CA ASP A 25 9.44 -8.85 21.24
C ASP A 25 10.65 -9.15 20.35
N ASP A 26 10.52 -9.05 19.02
CA ASP A 26 11.64 -9.24 18.11
C ASP A 26 12.50 -7.96 18.02
N HIS A 27 13.65 -7.99 18.69
CA HIS A 27 14.59 -6.87 18.76
C HIS A 27 15.73 -6.93 17.73
N ARG A 28 15.65 -7.79 16.71
CA ARG A 28 16.70 -7.88 15.67
C ARG A 28 16.75 -6.58 14.88
N ILE A 29 17.97 -6.07 14.63
CA ILE A 29 18.19 -4.80 13.91
C ILE A 29 17.53 -4.80 12.53
N GLU A 30 17.55 -5.95 11.83
CA GLU A 30 16.91 -6.17 10.52
C GLU A 30 15.40 -5.94 10.53
N ASN A 31 14.75 -6.06 11.69
CA ASN A 31 13.30 -5.98 11.86
C ASN A 31 12.80 -4.61 12.30
N ARG A 32 13.71 -3.70 12.71
CA ARG A 32 13.40 -2.42 13.36
C ARG A 32 12.41 -1.52 12.60
N ASN A 33 12.36 -1.63 11.26
CA ASN A 33 11.49 -0.82 10.39
C ASN A 33 10.71 -1.66 9.37
N LYS A 34 10.54 -2.98 9.61
CA LYS A 34 9.89 -3.87 8.64
C LYS A 34 8.46 -3.44 8.33
N ASP A 35 7.70 -3.02 9.34
CA ASP A 35 6.32 -2.56 9.15
C ASP A 35 6.25 -1.31 8.28
N GLN A 36 7.15 -0.35 8.52
CA GLN A 36 7.23 0.86 7.71
C GLN A 36 7.62 0.53 6.26
N LYS A 37 8.58 -0.38 6.09
CA LYS A 37 8.98 -0.86 4.77
C LYS A 37 7.81 -1.53 4.04
N LEU A 38 7.07 -2.41 4.71
CA LEU A 38 5.88 -3.06 4.15
C LEU A 38 4.85 -2.04 3.66
N ILE A 39 4.55 -1.01 4.48
CA ILE A 39 3.61 0.05 4.12
C ILE A 39 4.12 0.86 2.90
N SER A 40 5.41 1.20 2.88
CA SER A 40 6.01 1.91 1.75
C SER A 40 6.03 1.09 0.47
N ASP A 41 6.36 -0.20 0.55
CA ASP A 41 6.38 -1.12 -0.59
C ASP A 41 4.95 -1.34 -1.14
N LEU A 42 3.96 -1.45 -0.24
CA LEU A 42 2.54 -1.51 -0.61
C LEU A 42 2.09 -0.23 -1.32
N GLN A 43 2.38 0.94 -0.74
CA GLN A 43 2.02 2.22 -1.33
C GLN A 43 2.64 2.39 -2.72
N ARG A 44 3.95 2.12 -2.86
CA ARG A 44 4.64 2.22 -4.16
C ARG A 44 4.06 1.26 -5.20
N THR A 45 3.68 0.05 -4.77
CA THR A 45 3.05 -0.93 -5.66
C THR A 45 1.69 -0.45 -6.15
N LEU A 46 0.87 0.12 -5.25
CA LEU A 46 -0.43 0.68 -5.61
C LEU A 46 -0.31 1.91 -6.52
N GLU A 47 0.63 2.80 -6.24
CA GLU A 47 0.94 3.97 -7.09
C GLU A 47 1.35 3.53 -8.50
N ALA A 48 2.22 2.52 -8.62
CA ALA A 48 2.66 1.99 -9.90
C ALA A 48 1.54 1.28 -10.68
N ALA A 49 0.60 0.64 -9.98
CA ALA A 49 -0.49 -0.13 -10.59
C ALA A 49 -1.71 0.72 -10.95
N LEU A 50 -1.98 1.79 -10.19
CA LEU A 50 -3.23 2.57 -10.32
C LEU A 50 -3.03 3.95 -10.95
N GLN A 51 -1.79 4.44 -11.00
CA GLN A 51 -1.36 5.61 -11.79
C GLN A 51 -2.40 6.74 -11.80
N ASP A 52 -2.86 7.14 -12.99
CA ASP A 52 -3.75 8.28 -13.22
C ASP A 52 -5.17 8.07 -12.68
N ARG A 53 -5.54 6.84 -12.27
CA ARG A 53 -6.86 6.57 -11.68
C ARG A 53 -6.98 7.15 -10.28
N LEU A 54 -5.89 7.08 -9.52
CA LEU A 54 -5.85 7.45 -8.10
C LEU A 54 -4.70 8.45 -7.87
N PRO A 55 -4.93 9.76 -8.11
CA PRO A 55 -3.89 10.79 -7.96
C PRO A 55 -3.33 10.90 -6.54
N LEU A 56 -4.00 10.35 -5.54
CA LEU A 56 -3.49 10.26 -4.17
C LEU A 56 -3.81 8.89 -3.58
N ILE A 57 -2.78 8.22 -3.07
CA ILE A 57 -2.88 6.99 -2.29
C ILE A 57 -2.11 7.20 -0.99
N VAL A 58 -2.72 6.88 0.15
CA VAL A 58 -2.08 6.96 1.46
C VAL A 58 -2.31 5.66 2.20
N CYS A 59 -1.22 4.96 2.51
CA CYS A 59 -1.22 3.77 3.34
C CYS A 59 -0.82 4.12 4.77
N LYS A 60 -1.54 3.59 5.76
CA LYS A 60 -1.27 3.85 7.18
C LYS A 60 -1.56 2.62 8.01
N SER A 61 -0.65 2.24 8.91
CA SER A 61 -0.94 1.24 9.94
C SER A 61 -1.95 1.77 10.96
N SER A 62 -2.72 0.85 11.53
CA SER A 62 -3.51 1.12 12.72
C SER A 62 -2.62 1.64 13.86
N SER A 63 -3.14 2.60 14.63
CA SER A 63 -2.40 3.15 15.77
C SER A 63 -2.18 2.06 16.81
N VAL A 64 -0.95 1.96 17.31
CA VAL A 64 -0.63 1.12 18.45
C VAL A 64 -1.49 1.56 19.63
N GLN A 65 -2.25 0.63 20.21
CA GLN A 65 -3.05 0.91 21.39
C GLN A 65 -2.13 1.17 22.58
N THR A 66 -2.55 2.02 23.51
CA THR A 66 -1.83 2.21 24.78
C THR A 66 -1.75 0.88 25.53
N TRP A 67 -0.56 0.53 26.00
CA TRP A 67 -0.31 -0.68 26.78
C TRP A 67 0.09 -0.34 28.21
N THR A 68 -0.07 -1.31 29.12
CA THR A 68 0.43 -1.20 30.49
C THR A 68 1.89 -1.64 30.53
N LEU A 69 2.67 -1.17 31.52
CA LEU A 69 4.06 -1.63 31.71
C LEU A 69 4.19 -3.14 31.92
N ALA A 70 3.11 -3.81 32.36
CA ALA A 70 3.09 -5.26 32.58
C ALA A 70 2.81 -6.07 31.30
N SER A 71 2.54 -5.42 30.17
CA SER A 71 2.13 -6.06 28.91
C SER A 71 2.96 -5.55 27.73
N ALA A 72 3.23 -6.42 26.76
CA ALA A 72 3.79 -6.00 25.48
C ALA A 72 2.75 -5.21 24.65
N PRO A 73 3.18 -4.26 23.81
CA PRO A 73 2.26 -3.57 22.89
C PRO A 73 1.64 -4.54 21.90
N SER A 74 0.39 -4.30 21.52
CA SER A 74 -0.27 -5.02 20.44
C SER A 74 0.38 -4.66 19.10
N VAL A 75 0.71 -5.66 18.29
CA VAL A 75 1.21 -5.42 16.93
C VAL A 75 0.05 -5.01 16.02
N PRO A 76 0.14 -3.90 15.26
CA PRO A 76 -0.89 -3.52 14.30
C PRO A 76 -1.03 -4.57 13.19
N THR A 77 -2.19 -5.21 13.07
CA THR A 77 -2.45 -6.23 12.03
C THR A 77 -3.28 -5.69 10.87
N THR A 78 -3.65 -4.41 10.87
CA THR A 78 -4.50 -3.83 9.84
C THR A 78 -3.88 -2.55 9.28
N ILE A 79 -3.83 -2.47 7.95
CA ILE A 79 -3.41 -1.29 7.19
C ILE A 79 -4.67 -0.63 6.61
N SER A 80 -4.81 0.67 6.82
CA SER A 80 -5.83 1.50 6.18
C SER A 80 -5.23 2.16 4.94
N ILE A 81 -5.94 2.06 3.83
CA ILE A 81 -5.54 2.60 2.53
C ILE A 81 -6.61 3.60 2.12
N GLY A 82 -6.27 4.89 2.13
CA GLY A 82 -7.13 5.96 1.65
C GLY A 82 -6.74 6.39 0.24
N PHE A 83 -7.73 6.65 -0.61
CA PHE A 83 -7.49 7.13 -1.97
C PHE A 83 -8.45 8.23 -2.41
N ILE A 84 -7.93 9.12 -3.25
CA ILE A 84 -8.71 10.12 -3.99
C ILE A 84 -8.83 9.62 -5.42
N VAL A 85 -10.05 9.63 -5.96
CA VAL A 85 -10.38 9.06 -7.27
C VAL A 85 -10.40 10.16 -8.32
N ASP A 86 -9.66 9.98 -9.42
CA ASP A 86 -9.84 10.83 -10.60
C ASP A 86 -11.01 10.32 -11.43
N ASN A 87 -12.17 10.99 -11.32
CA ASN A 87 -13.39 10.63 -12.04
C ASN A 87 -13.21 10.52 -13.57
N LYS A 88 -12.21 11.18 -14.17
CA LYS A 88 -11.96 11.08 -15.62
C LYS A 88 -11.35 9.75 -16.02
N ASN A 89 -10.45 9.22 -15.18
CA ASN A 89 -9.61 8.07 -15.52
C ASN A 89 -9.98 6.79 -14.75
N ALA A 90 -10.63 6.93 -13.58
CA ALA A 90 -10.91 5.82 -12.67
C ALA A 90 -11.65 4.64 -13.31
N PHE A 91 -12.59 4.94 -14.21
CA PHE A 91 -13.44 3.96 -14.87
C PHE A 91 -12.95 3.56 -16.27
N ASN A 92 -11.75 3.97 -16.68
CA ASN A 92 -11.19 3.54 -17.95
C ASN A 92 -11.01 2.01 -17.94
N PRO A 93 -11.61 1.25 -18.87
CA PRO A 93 -11.50 -0.21 -18.87
C PRO A 93 -10.08 -0.70 -19.20
N LEU A 94 -9.25 0.14 -19.82
CA LEU A 94 -7.89 -0.23 -20.26
C LEU A 94 -6.83 0.49 -19.43
N GLU A 95 -5.89 -0.26 -18.86
CA GLU A 95 -4.66 0.28 -18.31
C GLU A 95 -3.63 0.41 -19.43
N ARG A 96 -3.18 1.64 -19.71
CA ARG A 96 -2.24 1.87 -20.79
C ARG A 96 -0.81 1.68 -20.30
N GLY A 97 -0.11 0.75 -20.92
CA GLY A 97 1.33 0.59 -20.72
C GLY A 97 2.14 1.74 -21.35
N PRO A 98 3.44 1.81 -21.04
CA PRO A 98 4.38 2.73 -21.68
C PRO A 98 4.55 2.42 -23.18
N SER A 99 5.23 3.31 -23.90
CA SER A 99 5.60 3.05 -25.30
C SER A 99 6.42 1.76 -25.41
N ALA A 100 6.12 0.94 -26.43
CA ALA A 100 6.86 -0.32 -26.68
C ALA A 100 8.36 -0.10 -26.96
N GLU A 101 8.76 1.12 -27.32
CA GLU A 101 10.16 1.49 -27.53
C GLU A 101 10.91 1.71 -26.21
N ASP A 102 10.19 2.00 -25.12
CA ASP A 102 10.75 2.10 -23.77
C ASP A 102 10.78 0.71 -23.12
N LYS A 103 11.89 0.00 -23.37
CA LYS A 103 12.10 -1.36 -22.87
C LYS A 103 12.08 -1.44 -21.35
N GLU A 104 12.64 -0.45 -20.65
CA GLU A 104 12.74 -0.50 -19.19
C GLU A 104 11.36 -0.34 -18.54
N ALA A 105 10.58 0.65 -18.99
CA ALA A 105 9.23 0.85 -18.51
C ALA A 105 8.32 -0.32 -18.90
N SER A 106 8.49 -0.87 -20.10
CA SER A 106 7.73 -2.03 -20.58
C SER A 106 8.01 -3.29 -19.75
N ASP A 107 9.29 -3.56 -19.44
CA ASP A 107 9.68 -4.68 -18.57
C ASP A 107 9.09 -4.52 -17.16
N HIS A 108 9.09 -3.30 -16.61
CA HIS A 108 8.49 -3.03 -15.30
C HIS A 108 6.97 -3.25 -15.33
N PHE A 109 6.28 -2.72 -16.35
CA PHE A 109 4.86 -2.90 -16.54
C PHE A 109 4.49 -4.38 -16.68
N GLN A 110 5.23 -5.13 -17.50
CA GLN A 110 5.03 -6.56 -17.69
C GLN A 110 5.30 -7.35 -16.40
N LYS A 111 6.32 -7.01 -15.62
CA LYS A 111 6.60 -7.66 -14.32
C LYS A 111 5.50 -7.42 -13.30
N LEU A 112 4.92 -6.22 -13.31
CA LEU A 112 3.83 -5.83 -12.41
C LEU A 112 2.54 -6.58 -12.75
N TRP A 113 2.16 -6.61 -14.03
CA TRP A 113 0.89 -7.16 -14.50
C TRP A 113 0.95 -8.65 -14.85
N LYS A 114 2.14 -9.17 -15.13
CA LYS A 114 2.42 -10.57 -15.50
C LYS A 114 1.49 -11.05 -16.60
N GLU A 115 0.70 -12.08 -16.31
CA GLU A 115 -0.24 -12.75 -17.23
C GLU A 115 -1.39 -11.84 -17.68
N LYS A 116 -1.60 -10.67 -17.04
CA LYS A 116 -2.60 -9.68 -17.45
C LYS A 116 -2.09 -8.64 -18.44
N CYS A 117 -0.82 -8.74 -18.85
CA CYS A 117 -0.25 -7.83 -19.85
C CYS A 117 -0.48 -8.40 -21.26
N GLU A 118 -1.12 -7.62 -22.12
CA GLU A 118 -1.36 -7.94 -23.54
C GLU A 118 -0.88 -6.79 -24.43
N LEU A 119 -0.55 -7.09 -25.69
CA LEU A 119 -0.06 -6.15 -26.71
C LEU A 119 -1.15 -5.86 -27.75
#